data_AF-A0A381P379-F1
#
_entry.id   AF-A0A381P379-F1
#
_cell.length_a   1.000
_cell.length_b   1.000
_cell.length_c   1.000
_cell.angle_alpha   90.00
_cell.angle_beta   90.00
_cell.angle_gamma   90.00
#
_symmetry.space_group_name_H-M   'P 1'
#
loop_
_entity.id
_entity.type
_entity.pdbx_description
1 polymer ?
#
loop_
_entity_poly.entity_id
_entity_poly.type
_entity_poly.pdbx_seq_one_letter_code
_entity_poly.pdbx_strand_id
1 'polypeptide(L)'
;MPPTKKNRPDLVEKTIFSMGLMTEYEVWEFLRTKPSEVSVIETLGLPDSIWLSNNDSIKFLYYFIDQIQDYNLIEINSTTNNVSGFEWD
;
A
#
# COMPACT_ATOMS: atom_id res chain seq x y z
N MET A 1 12.92 4.76 -1.29
CA MET A 1 11.59 4.50 -0.72
C MET A 1 10.56 5.30 -1.49
N PRO A 2 9.35 4.78 -1.75
CA PRO A 2 8.30 5.57 -2.38
C PRO A 2 7.92 6.76 -1.47
N PRO A 3 7.35 7.83 -2.03
CA PRO A 3 6.87 8.94 -1.21
C PRO A 3 5.68 8.52 -0.35
N THR A 4 5.47 9.21 0.78
CA THR A 4 4.27 9.06 1.61
C THR A 4 3.34 10.25 1.42
N LYS A 5 2.04 10.08 1.74
CA LYS A 5 1.05 11.18 1.69
C LYS A 5 1.53 12.43 2.44
N LYS A 6 2.17 12.23 3.59
CA LYS A 6 2.70 13.31 4.44
C LYS A 6 3.88 14.05 3.80
N ASN A 7 4.78 13.33 3.14
CA ASN A 7 6.01 13.91 2.60
C ASN A 7 5.83 14.51 1.21
N ARG A 8 4.86 14.01 0.43
CA ARG A 8 4.52 14.51 -0.91
C ARG A 8 3.00 14.64 -1.09
N PRO A 9 2.37 15.59 -0.39
CA PRO A 9 0.94 15.85 -0.55
C PRO A 9 0.59 16.28 -1.98
N ASP A 10 1.56 16.81 -2.73
CA ASP A 10 1.45 17.17 -4.15
C ASP A 10 1.24 15.96 -5.08
N LEU A 11 1.61 14.76 -4.63
CA LEU A 11 1.52 13.51 -5.40
C LEU A 11 0.32 12.64 -4.96
N VAL A 12 -0.54 13.14 -4.06
CA VAL A 12 -1.76 12.42 -3.66
C VAL A 12 -2.80 12.57 -4.77
N GLU A 13 -2.87 11.56 -5.62
CA GLU A 13 -3.84 11.49 -6.73
C GLU A 13 -5.11 10.74 -6.33
N LYS A 14 -6.20 10.96 -7.09
CA LYS A 14 -7.40 10.14 -6.95
C LYS A 14 -7.16 8.78 -7.60
N THR A 15 -7.27 7.72 -6.82
CA THR A 15 -7.16 6.35 -7.30
C THR A 15 -8.54 5.70 -7.41
N ILE A 16 -8.61 4.53 -8.04
CA ILE A 16 -9.86 3.75 -8.09
C ILE A 16 -10.36 3.41 -6.69
N PHE A 17 -9.44 3.12 -5.75
CA PHE A 17 -9.78 2.89 -4.35
C PHE A 17 -10.26 4.17 -3.66
N SER A 18 -9.52 5.28 -3.74
CA SER A 18 -9.90 6.52 -3.05
C SER A 18 -11.20 7.14 -3.59
N MET A 19 -11.61 6.77 -4.81
CA MET A 19 -12.88 7.17 -5.40
C MET A 19 -14.06 6.27 -5.01
N GLY A 20 -13.83 5.22 -4.22
CA GLY A 20 -14.85 4.23 -3.85
C GLY A 20 -15.31 3.35 -5.02
N LEU A 21 -14.47 3.23 -6.06
CA LEU A 21 -14.73 2.39 -7.24
C LEU A 21 -14.17 0.97 -7.08
N MET A 22 -13.59 0.67 -5.92
CA MET A 22 -13.01 -0.61 -5.55
C MET A 22 -13.42 -0.91 -4.11
N THR A 23 -13.97 -2.09 -3.88
CA THR A 23 -14.35 -2.59 -2.55
C THR A 23 -13.13 -3.17 -1.82
N GLU A 24 -13.20 -3.28 -0.49
CA GLU A 24 -12.14 -3.90 0.32
C GLU A 24 -11.83 -5.35 -0.14
N TYR A 25 -12.85 -6.10 -0.54
CA TYR A 25 -12.67 -7.45 -1.07
C TYR A 25 -11.93 -7.46 -2.43
N GLU A 26 -12.20 -6.48 -3.30
CA GLU A 26 -11.46 -6.34 -4.56
C GLU A 26 -10.01 -5.93 -4.34
N VAL A 27 -9.73 -5.10 -3.32
CA VAL A 27 -8.35 -4.81 -2.90
C VAL A 27 -7.67 -6.09 -2.41
N TRP A 28 -8.34 -6.89 -1.58
CA TRP A 28 -7.83 -8.15 -1.08
C TRP A 28 -7.48 -9.13 -2.23
N GLU A 29 -8.38 -9.31 -3.20
CA GLU A 29 -8.12 -10.13 -4.39
C GLU A 29 -6.98 -9.57 -5.25
N PHE A 30 -6.93 -8.25 -5.44
CA PHE A 30 -5.84 -7.58 -6.15
C PHE A 30 -4.48 -7.86 -5.51
N LEU A 31 -4.34 -7.68 -4.19
CA LEU A 31 -3.09 -7.93 -3.47
C LEU A 31 -2.67 -9.41 -3.52
N ARG A 32 -3.63 -10.34 -3.53
CA ARG A 32 -3.39 -11.79 -3.67
C ARG A 32 -2.75 -12.16 -5.02
N THR A 33 -2.90 -11.33 -6.05
CA THR A 33 -2.20 -11.51 -7.35
C THR A 33 -0.70 -11.19 -7.28
N LYS A 34 -0.20 -10.73 -6.14
CA LYS A 34 1.18 -10.30 -5.91
C LYS A 34 1.61 -9.17 -6.86
N PRO A 35 0.87 -8.05 -6.91
CA PRO A 35 1.16 -6.94 -7.80
C PRO A 35 2.50 -6.28 -7.45
N SER A 36 3.03 -5.50 -8.39
CA SER A 36 4.22 -4.69 -8.14
C SER A 36 3.92 -3.52 -7.19
N GLU A 37 4.94 -2.98 -6.52
CA GLU A 37 4.81 -1.76 -5.69
C GLU A 37 4.19 -0.59 -6.46
N VAL A 38 4.57 -0.43 -7.74
CA VAL A 38 4.02 0.62 -8.59
C VAL A 38 2.52 0.42 -8.79
N SER A 39 2.10 -0.79 -9.13
CA SER A 39 0.68 -1.11 -9.32
C SER A 39 -0.13 -0.92 -8.04
N VAL A 40 0.45 -1.24 -6.87
CA VAL A 40 -0.17 -0.96 -5.57
C VAL A 40 -0.38 0.54 -5.38
N ILE A 41 0.64 1.35 -5.62
CA ILE A 41 0.57 2.82 -5.48
C ILE A 41 -0.44 3.43 -6.45
N GLU A 42 -0.46 2.98 -7.70
CA GLU A 42 -1.44 3.45 -8.71
C GLU A 42 -2.88 3.09 -8.34
N THR A 43 -3.08 1.93 -7.70
CA THR A 43 -4.41 1.40 -7.36
C THR A 43 -4.94 1.97 -6.05
N LEU A 44 -4.10 2.01 -5.01
CA LEU A 44 -4.49 2.37 -3.64
C LEU A 44 -4.07 3.78 -3.24
N GLY A 45 -3.08 4.35 -3.92
CA GLY A 45 -2.49 5.64 -3.61
C GLY A 45 -1.20 5.51 -2.80
N LEU A 46 -0.64 6.66 -2.41
CA LEU A 46 0.55 6.67 -1.55
C LEU A 46 0.21 6.14 -0.15
N PRO A 47 1.13 5.41 0.51
CA PRO A 47 0.95 5.00 1.89
C PRO A 47 1.09 6.19 2.86
N ASP A 48 0.54 6.01 4.06
CA ASP A 48 0.67 6.96 5.17
C ASP A 48 2.05 6.86 5.83
N SER A 49 2.59 5.64 5.95
CA SER A 49 3.92 5.37 6.50
C SER A 49 4.62 4.24 5.75
N ILE A 50 5.95 4.25 5.78
CA ILE A 50 6.79 3.21 5.18
C ILE A 50 7.86 2.80 6.20
N TRP A 51 8.07 1.50 6.34
CA TRP A 51 9.16 0.94 7.13
C TRP A 51 9.96 -0.07 6.30
N LEU A 52 11.25 -0.20 6.57
CA LEU A 52 12.14 -1.20 5.97
C LEU A 52 12.56 -2.19 7.05
N SER A 53 12.55 -3.48 6.74
CA SER A 53 13.08 -4.50 7.63
C SER A 53 14.56 -4.26 7.91
N ASN A 54 15.08 -4.74 9.05
CA ASN A 54 16.47 -4.49 9.47
C ASN A 54 17.55 -4.92 8.48
N ASN A 55 17.22 -5.86 7.59
CA ASN A 55 18.10 -6.39 6.54
C ASN A 55 17.70 -5.87 5.13
N ASP A 56 16.84 -4.86 5.06
CA ASP A 56 16.29 -4.25 3.85
C ASP A 56 15.58 -5.22 2.88
N SER A 57 15.24 -6.45 3.31
CA SER A 57 14.62 -7.45 2.44
C SER A 57 13.13 -7.22 2.19
N ILE A 58 12.44 -6.54 3.11
CA ILE A 58 11.00 -6.27 3.04
C ILE A 58 10.77 -4.78 3.31
N LYS A 59 9.93 -4.17 2.50
CA LYS A 59 9.38 -2.84 2.72
C LYS A 59 7.90 -2.97 3.12
N PHE A 60 7.51 -2.32 4.20
CA PHE A 60 6.17 -2.32 4.73
C PHE A 60 5.50 -0.99 4.37
N LEU A 61 4.35 -1.06 3.72
CA LEU A 61 3.50 0.08 3.39
C LEU A 61 2.29 0.07 4.32
N TYR A 62 2.08 1.16 5.06
CA TYR A 62 0.98 1.29 6.00
C TYR A 62 -0.07 2.27 5.47
N TYR A 63 -1.34 1.87 5.49
CA TYR A 63 -2.49 2.67 5.09
C TYR A 63 -3.43 2.81 6.29
N PHE A 64 -3.63 4.03 6.78
CA PHE A 64 -4.43 4.28 7.98
C PHE A 64 -5.94 4.16 7.68
N ILE A 65 -6.65 3.47 8.58
CA ILE A 65 -8.09 3.24 8.53
C ILE A 65 -8.74 4.08 9.63
N ASP A 66 -9.32 5.22 9.25
CA ASP A 66 -9.87 6.19 10.22
C ASP A 66 -11.06 5.62 11.00
N GLN A 67 -11.83 4.70 10.42
CA GLN A 67 -13.04 4.13 11.02
C GLN A 67 -12.74 3.28 12.26
N ILE A 68 -11.62 2.55 12.26
CA ILE A 68 -11.22 1.66 13.35
C ILE A 68 -9.93 2.10 14.06
N GLN A 69 -9.33 3.21 13.61
CA GLN A 69 -8.08 3.77 14.14
C GLN A 69 -6.92 2.76 14.11
N ASP A 70 -6.81 2.02 13.01
CA ASP A 70 -5.78 1.00 12.78
C ASP A 70 -5.12 1.16 11.39
N TYR A 71 -4.23 0.25 11.01
CA TYR A 71 -3.54 0.27 9.73
C TYR A 71 -3.68 -1.03 8.97
N ASN A 72 -4.02 -0.90 7.69
CA ASN A 72 -3.74 -1.92 6.70
C ASN A 72 -2.24 -1.95 6.38
N LEU A 73 -1.72 -3.16 6.15
CA LEU A 73 -0.30 -3.43 5.94
C LEU A 73 -0.09 -4.18 4.64
N ILE A 74 0.86 -3.71 3.82
CA ILE A 74 1.33 -4.43 2.63
C ILE A 74 2.84 -4.62 2.73
N GLU A 75 3.29 -5.86 2.54
CA GLU A 75 4.71 -6.21 2.46
C GLU A 75 5.15 -6.28 1.00
N ILE A 76 6.19 -5.53 0.66
CA ILE A 76 6.86 -5.57 -0.64
C ILE A 76 8.22 -6.24 -0.48
N ASN A 77 8.48 -7.27 -1.27
CA ASN A 77 9.81 -7.85 -1.36
C ASN A 77 10.76 -6.87 -2.07
N SER A 78 11.82 -6.43 -1.41
CA SER A 78 12.73 -5.41 -1.96
C SER A 78 13.52 -5.88 -3.19
N THR A 79 13.66 -7.19 -3.41
CA THR A 79 14.39 -7.75 -4.55
C THR A 79 13.51 -7.85 -5.79
N THR A 80 12.27 -8.34 -5.64
CA THR A 80 11.34 -8.52 -6.78
C THR A 80 10.44 -7.30 -7.02
N ASN A 81 10.35 -6.41 -6.02
CA ASN A 81 9.47 -5.25 -5.98
C ASN A 81 7.98 -5.60 -6.10
N ASN A 82 7.60 -6.83 -5.71
CA ASN A 82 6.24 -7.34 -5.71
C ASN A 82 5.75 -7.57 -4.29
N VAL A 83 4.43 -7.55 -4.12
CA VAL A 83 3.77 -7.91 -2.86
C VAL A 83 4.15 -9.34 -2.46
N SER A 84 4.63 -9.50 -1.23
CA SER A 84 4.97 -10.78 -0.61
C SER A 84 3.96 -11.22 0.45
N GLY A 85 3.24 -10.29 1.05
CA GLY A 85 2.25 -10.50 2.11
C GLY A 85 1.43 -9.23 2.36
N PHE A 86 0.30 -9.36 3.05
CA PHE A 86 -0.54 -8.22 3.44
C PHE A 86 -1.54 -8.61 4.54
N GLU A 87 -1.99 -7.61 5.29
CA GLU A 87 -3.13 -7.63 6.21
C GLU A 87 -4.04 -6.48 5.81
N TRP A 88 -5.30 -6.78 5.49
CA TRP A 88 -6.23 -5.84 4.89
C TRP A 88 -7.65 -6.06 5.44
N ASP A 89 -8.10 -5.13 6.28
CA ASP A 89 -9.39 -5.10 6.99
C ASP A 89 -10.28 -3.92 6.55
#